data_AF-A0A1I1PC04-F1
#
_entry.id   AF-A0A1I1PC04-F1
#
_cell.length_a   1.000
_cell.length_b   1.000
_cell.length_c   1.000
_cell.angle_alpha   90.00
_cell.angle_beta   90.00
_cell.angle_gamma   90.00
#
_symmetry.space_group_name_H-M   'P 1'
#
loop_
_entity.id
_entity.type
_entity.pdbx_description
1 polymer ?
#
loop_
_entity_poly.entity_id
_entity_poly.type
_entity_poly.pdbx_seq_one_letter_code
_entity_poly.pdbx_strand_id
1 'polypeptide(L)' 'MEWLSQLTVGELIMSFLLCCVIHEFLVAILPDTVAGPGGWLIDTGSET' A
#
# COMPACT_ATOMS: atom_id res chain seq x y z
N MET A 1 -7.62 9.26 -25.08
CA MET A 1 -6.99 10.38 -24.35
C MET A 1 -8.01 11.25 -23.61
N GLU A 2 -9.29 11.28 -23.99
CA GLU A 2 -10.34 12.03 -23.27
C GLU A 2 -10.59 11.57 -21.83
N TRP A 3 -10.31 10.30 -21.51
CA TRP A 3 -10.48 9.76 -20.16
C TRP A 3 -9.51 10.38 -19.13
N LEU A 4 -8.28 10.68 -19.53
CA LEU A 4 -7.31 11.35 -18.66
C LEU A 4 -7.66 12.83 -18.41
N SER A 5 -8.44 13.45 -19.30
CA SER A 5 -8.89 14.84 -19.15
C SER A 5 -10.05 15.00 -18.15
N GLN A 6 -10.69 13.89 -17.75
CA GLN A 6 -11.72 13.89 -16.71
C GLN A 6 -11.13 13.80 -15.30
N LEU A 7 -9.88 13.35 -15.17
CA LEU A 7 -9.19 13.30 -13.87
C LEU A 7 -8.81 14.70 -13.43
N THR A 8 -9.40 15.14 -12.33
CA THR A 8 -9.03 16.42 -11.73
C THR A 8 -7.77 16.28 -10.88
N VAL A 9 -7.01 17.37 -10.72
CA VAL A 9 -5.83 17.38 -9.83
C VAL A 9 -6.23 17.04 -8.39
N GLY A 10 -7.43 17.44 -7.96
CA GLY A 10 -7.97 17.09 -6.65
C GLY A 10 -8.17 15.58 -6.48
N GLU A 11 -8.75 14.90 -7.48
CA GLU A 11 -8.93 13.44 -7.46
C GLU A 11 -7.60 12.69 -7.42
N LEU A 12 -6.59 13.19 -8.13
CA LEU A 12 -5.24 12.62 -8.08
C LEU A 12 -4.64 12.73 -6.67
N ILE A 13 -4.71 13.91 -6.07
CA ILE A 13 -4.18 14.16 -4.71
C ILE A 13 -4.94 13.30 -3.69
N MET A 14 -6.27 13.23 -3.78
CA MET A 14 -7.08 12.42 -2.88
C MET A 14 -6.79 10.92 -3.03
N SER A 15 -6.60 10.44 -4.26
CA SER A 15 -6.22 9.04 -4.50
C SER A 15 -4.85 8.71 -3.93
N PHE A 16 -3.89 9.64 -4.06
CA PHE A 16 -2.57 9.49 -3.46
C PHE A 16 -2.64 9.45 -1.93
N LEU A 17 -3.33 10.41 -1.31
CA LEU A 17 -3.51 10.45 0.14
C LEU A 17 -4.24 9.21 0.66
N LEU A 18 -5.27 8.74 -0.05
CA LEU A 18 -5.97 7.50 0.28
C LEU A 18 -5.03 6.30 0.24
N CYS A 19 -4.15 6.22 -0.76
CA CYS A 19 -3.14 5.16 -0.86
C CYS A 19 -2.19 5.18 0.35
N CYS A 20 -1.71 6.36 0.76
CA CYS A 20 -0.89 6.50 1.96
C CYS A 20 -1.61 6.03 3.23
N VAL A 21 -2.89 6.40 3.39
CA VAL A 21 -3.70 5.97 4.55
C VAL A 21 -3.89 4.46 4.56
N ILE A 22 -4.19 3.85 3.40
CA ILE A 22 -4.32 2.39 3.28
C ILE A 22 -3.01 1.71 3.65
N HIS A 23 -1.88 2.23 3.19
CA HIS A 23 -0.57 1.68 3.52
C HIS A 23 -0.30 1.71 5.03
N GLU A 24 -0.51 2.85 5.70
CA GLU A 24 -0.31 2.93 7.16
C GLU A 24 -1.29 2.03 7.92
N PHE A 25 -2.54 1.94 7.47
CA PHE A 25 -3.53 1.05 8.05
C PHE A 25 -3.10 -0.41 7.94
N LEU A 26 -2.58 -0.82 6.78
CA LEU A 26 -2.04 -2.16 6.58
C LEU A 26 -0.84 -2.40 7.49
N VAL A 27 0.12 -1.49 7.57
CA VAL A 27 1.28 -1.65 8.46
C VAL A 27 0.86 -1.78 9.93
N ALA A 28 -0.15 -1.02 10.38
CA ALA A 28 -0.58 -1.05 11.77
C ALA A 28 -1.40 -2.29 12.15
N ILE A 29 -2.15 -2.87 11.20
CA ILE A 29 -3.11 -3.94 11.47
C ILE A 29 -2.61 -5.31 11.03
N LEU A 30 -1.72 -5.36 10.03
CA LEU A 30 -1.26 -6.62 9.50
C LEU A 30 -0.41 -7.33 10.56
N PRO A 31 -0.83 -8.51 11.02
CA PRO A 31 -0.13 -9.21 12.09
C PRO A 31 1.27 -9.62 11.63
N ASP A 32 2.21 -9.71 12.57
CA ASP A 32 3.59 -10.15 12.30
C ASP A 32 3.66 -11.55 11.68
N THR A 33 2.63 -12.37 11.84
CA THR A 33 2.52 -13.68 11.16
C THR A 33 2.32 -13.56 9.64
N VAL A 34 1.88 -12.40 9.13
CA VAL A 34 1.72 -12.09 7.70
C VAL A 34 2.76 -11.06 7.21
N ALA A 35 3.23 -10.19 8.10
CA ALA A 35 4.20 -9.13 7.78
C ALA A 35 5.65 -9.42 8.22
N GLY A 36 5.87 -10.48 9.00
CA GLY A 36 7.16 -10.83 9.59
C GLY A 36 7.89 -12.00 8.90
N PRO A 37 9.12 -12.31 9.35
CA PRO A 37 9.96 -13.36 8.76
C PRO A 37 9.28 -14.74 8.84
N GLY A 38 9.06 -15.37 7.69
CA GLY A 38 8.30 -16.63 7.56
C GLY A 38 6.81 -16.50 7.25
N GLY A 39 6.30 -15.28 6.98
CA GLY A 39 4.87 -15.01 6.75
C GLY A 39 4.50 -14.06 5.61
N TRP A 40 5.47 -13.41 4.95
CA TRP A 40 5.22 -12.41 3.90
C TRP A 40 5.06 -13.05 2.49
N LEU A 41 4.41 -12.34 1.56
CA LEU A 41 4.26 -12.75 0.14
C LEU A 41 5.61 -12.78 -0.61
N ILE A 42 6.61 -12.11 -0.05
CA ILE A 42 8.03 -12.20 -0.39
C ILE A 42 8.72 -12.56 0.93
N ASP A 43 9.73 -13.41 0.97
CA ASP A 43 10.38 -13.76 2.25
C ASP A 43 11.50 -12.75 2.54
N THR A 44 11.42 -12.04 3.67
CA THR A 44 12.51 -11.18 4.19
C THR A 44 13.33 -11.86 5.27
N GLY A 45 13.09 -13.14 5.54
CA GLY A 45 13.99 -13.94 6.34
C GLY A 45 15.35 -13.99 5.66
N SER A 46 16.37 -13.42 6.30
CA SER A 46 17.74 -13.76 5.98
C SER A 46 17.92 -15.22 6.38
N GLU A 47 17.79 -16.13 5.41
CA GLU A 47 18.21 -17.52 5.54
C GLU A 47 19.65 -17.55 6.07
N THR A 48 19.79 -17.92 7.35
CA THR A 48 21.07 -18.25 7.99
C THR A 48 21.53 -19.64 7.58
#